data_AF-A0A1V5S8J0-F1
#
_entry.id   AF-A0A1V5S8J0-F1
#
_cell.length_a   1.000
_cell.length_b   1.000
_cell.length_c   1.000
_cell.angle_alpha   90.00
_cell.angle_beta   90.00
_cell.angle_gamma   90.00
#
_symmetry.space_group_name_H-M   'P 1'
#
loop_
_entity.id
_entity.type
_entity.pdbx_description
1 polymer ?
#
loop_
_entity_poly.entity_id
_entity_poly.type
_entity_poly.pdbx_seq_one_letter_code
_entity_poly.pdbx_strand_id
1 'polypeptide(L)'
;MVDEQEYRQAAEALELLDAAHTEFSPEATLKGETTPVFFGSAANNFGVQLLLDGFIKYSSGPAPRKSGERTIDVATEDFSGFIFKIQTNMNPLHRDRIAFLRVCSGKFFRDMDVYHTRTGKKIRITGSHTLLGQSRETVDEAYPGDIIGFAVKSDFRVGDTISEDPSIVFNAIPRFAPECFAQIYNPSPAKYKPFRKGLEHLLAEDIVQVFSWIKPANPNTALLGAVGPLQYEVLQYRLREEYGAESRLETLPWKVLRWVESGLNDSEMGNSLPYGVALARDEQGRRVLLFLSEWILNHFQEDHPDFKLFVSPRENRISS
;
A
#
# COMPACT_ATOMS: atom_id res chain seq x y z
N MET A 1 46.28 11.39 13.19
CA MET A 1 46.62 12.61 12.44
C MET A 1 46.19 12.34 11.01
N VAL A 2 45.37 13.21 10.43
CA VAL A 2 44.93 13.09 9.03
C VAL A 2 46.14 13.39 8.14
N ASP A 3 46.30 12.68 7.04
CA ASP A 3 47.38 12.93 6.09
C ASP A 3 47.25 14.33 5.46
N GLU A 4 48.37 14.99 5.15
CA GLU A 4 48.35 16.37 4.64
C GLU A 4 47.65 16.46 3.28
N GLN A 5 47.76 15.42 2.45
CA GLN A 5 47.07 15.37 1.16
C GLN A 5 45.57 15.22 1.35
N GLU A 6 45.14 14.33 2.25
CA GLU A 6 43.72 14.14 2.58
C GLU A 6 43.09 15.41 3.15
N TYR A 7 43.82 16.13 4.01
CA TYR A 7 43.37 17.42 4.54
C TYR A 7 43.16 18.46 3.43
N ARG A 8 44.11 18.60 2.51
CA ARG A 8 44.00 19.56 1.39
C ARG A 8 42.82 19.22 0.48
N GLN A 9 42.64 17.94 0.15
CA GLN A 9 41.50 17.50 -0.66
C GLN A 9 40.17 17.80 0.01
N ALA A 10 40.07 17.59 1.33
CA ALA A 10 38.85 17.92 2.08
C ALA A 10 38.59 19.42 2.09
N ALA A 11 39.63 20.25 2.26
CA ALA A 11 39.49 21.70 2.24
C ALA A 11 39.04 22.22 0.86
N GLU A 12 39.64 21.73 -0.24
CA GLU A 12 39.23 22.09 -1.60
C GLU A 12 37.79 21.67 -1.90
N ALA A 13 37.36 20.49 -1.44
CA ALA A 13 35.99 20.03 -1.59
C ALA A 13 35.00 20.91 -0.82
N LEU A 14 35.35 21.39 0.37
CA LEU A 14 34.53 22.32 1.15
C LEU A 14 34.42 23.69 0.47
N GLU A 15 35.51 24.24 -0.05
CA GLU A 15 35.48 25.50 -0.81
C GLU A 15 34.59 25.39 -2.05
N LEU A 16 34.65 24.26 -2.76
CA LEU A 16 33.77 24.02 -3.90
C LEU A 16 32.29 23.94 -3.49
N LEU A 17 31.99 23.30 -2.35
CA LEU A 17 30.64 23.23 -1.83
C LEU A 17 30.10 24.62 -1.46
N ASP A 18 30.90 25.46 -0.79
CA ASP A 18 30.52 26.82 -0.44
C ASP A 18 30.25 27.68 -1.68
N ALA A 19 30.96 27.43 -2.80
CA ALA A 19 30.76 28.16 -4.05
C ALA A 19 29.57 27.64 -4.89
N ALA A 20 29.21 26.37 -4.78
CA ALA A 20 28.24 25.71 -5.67
C ALA A 20 26.91 25.36 -5.00
N HIS A 21 26.81 25.39 -3.67
CA HIS A 21 25.62 24.95 -2.95
C HIS A 21 24.68 26.10 -2.61
N THR A 22 23.38 25.83 -2.66
CA THR A 22 22.34 26.70 -2.09
C THR A 22 22.26 26.45 -0.59
N GLU A 23 22.12 27.48 0.24
CA GLU A 23 22.01 27.31 1.70
C GLU A 23 20.95 26.27 2.09
N PHE A 24 21.26 25.46 3.11
CA PHE A 24 20.32 24.48 3.66
C PHE A 24 19.10 25.19 4.27
N SER A 25 17.90 24.87 3.77
CA SER A 25 16.62 25.30 4.34
C SER A 25 15.84 24.11 4.90
N PRO A 26 15.57 24.09 6.22
CA PRO A 26 14.66 23.11 6.82
C PRO A 26 13.26 23.12 6.19
N GLU A 27 12.74 24.30 5.83
CA GLU A 27 11.42 24.44 5.21
C GLU A 27 11.37 23.82 3.82
N ALA A 28 12.42 24.00 3.02
CA ALA A 28 12.56 23.36 1.72
C ALA A 28 12.66 21.83 1.85
N THR A 29 13.34 21.34 2.89
CA THR A 29 13.40 19.90 3.22
C THR A 29 12.02 19.34 3.56
N LEU A 30 11.24 20.04 4.39
CA LEU A 30 9.88 19.61 4.76
C LEU A 30 8.90 19.63 3.56
N LYS A 31 9.17 20.44 2.54
CA LYS A 31 8.43 20.44 1.26
C LYS A 31 8.91 19.39 0.26
N GLY A 32 10.01 18.69 0.57
CA GLY A 32 10.63 17.71 -0.33
C GLY A 32 11.38 18.34 -1.51
N GLU A 33 11.73 19.62 -1.44
CA GLU A 33 12.47 20.34 -2.48
C GLU A 33 13.98 20.07 -2.37
N THR A 34 14.47 19.82 -1.16
CA THR A 34 15.87 19.51 -0.86
C THR A 34 15.97 18.33 0.11
N THR A 35 17.13 17.66 0.13
CA THR A 35 17.41 16.55 1.05
C THR A 35 18.75 16.80 1.74
N PRO A 36 18.81 16.89 3.08
CA PRO A 36 20.08 17.01 3.79
C PRO A 36 20.90 15.72 3.63
N VAL A 37 22.19 15.88 3.32
CA VAL A 37 23.10 14.76 3.06
C VAL A 37 24.06 14.59 4.23
N PHE A 38 24.17 13.35 4.74
CA PHE A 38 25.08 12.96 5.80
C PHE A 38 26.04 11.89 5.28
N PHE A 39 27.32 12.01 5.60
CA PHE A 39 28.35 11.03 5.23
C PHE A 39 28.73 10.18 6.45
N GLY A 40 28.89 8.88 6.25
CA GLY A 40 29.21 7.96 7.33
C GLY A 40 29.39 6.52 6.85
N SER A 41 29.60 5.63 7.80
CA SER A 41 29.69 4.19 7.57
C SER A 41 28.84 3.47 8.60
N ALA A 42 27.67 2.97 8.18
CA ALA A 42 26.74 2.26 9.05
C ALA A 42 27.38 0.99 9.66
N ALA A 43 28.17 0.25 8.88
CA ALA A 43 28.85 -0.96 9.34
C ALA A 43 29.85 -0.69 10.48
N ASN A 44 30.47 0.49 10.47
CA ASN A 44 31.40 0.93 11.51
C ASN A 44 30.73 1.81 12.56
N ASN A 45 29.41 1.98 12.51
CA ASN A 45 28.63 2.89 13.35
C ASN A 45 29.20 4.34 13.39
N PHE A 46 29.72 4.81 12.25
CA PHE A 46 30.32 6.14 12.11
C PHE A 46 29.37 7.07 11.35
N GLY A 47 29.13 8.29 11.86
CA GLY A 47 28.23 9.28 11.26
C GLY A 47 26.73 9.02 11.46
N VAL A 48 26.35 7.84 11.99
CA VAL A 48 24.94 7.48 12.26
C VAL A 48 24.29 8.43 13.27
N GLN A 49 25.03 8.84 14.31
CA GLN A 49 24.52 9.81 15.28
C GLN A 49 24.17 11.15 14.62
N LEU A 50 25.02 11.67 13.72
CA LEU A 50 24.77 12.93 13.02
C LEU A 50 23.49 12.85 12.18
N LEU A 51 23.28 11.72 11.51
CA LEU A 51 22.05 11.45 10.76
C LEU A 51 20.83 11.44 11.68
N LEU A 52 20.90 10.77 12.84
CA LEU A 52 19.78 10.70 13.79
C LEU A 52 19.47 12.06 14.43
N ASP A 53 20.49 12.80 14.84
CA ASP A 53 20.34 14.15 15.39
C ASP A 53 19.71 15.09 14.35
N GLY A 54 20.18 15.01 13.09
CA GLY A 54 19.59 15.73 11.97
C GLY A 54 18.15 15.31 11.69
N PHE A 55 17.86 14.01 11.73
CA PHE A 55 16.52 13.48 11.53
C PHE A 55 15.55 14.00 12.58
N ILE A 56 15.91 13.98 13.87
CA ILE A 56 15.06 14.51 14.96
C ILE A 56 14.84 16.01 14.78
N LYS A 57 15.88 16.76 14.40
CA LYS A 57 15.82 18.22 14.30
C LYS A 57 15.03 18.72 13.08
N TYR A 58 15.13 18.03 11.95
CA TYR A 58 14.63 18.52 10.66
C TYR A 58 13.40 17.75 10.13
N SER A 59 12.98 16.68 10.80
CA SER A 59 11.74 15.98 10.44
C SER A 59 10.52 16.66 11.04
N SER A 60 9.35 16.42 10.43
CA SER A 60 8.07 16.83 10.99
C SER A 60 7.49 15.75 11.90
N GLY A 61 6.74 16.20 12.90
CA GLY A 61 5.88 15.32 13.70
C GLY A 61 4.66 14.82 12.90
N PRO A 62 3.73 14.14 13.58
CA PRO A 62 2.43 13.78 13.01
C PRO A 62 1.75 15.03 12.42
N ALA A 63 1.19 14.89 11.21
CA ALA A 63 0.54 15.97 10.49
C ALA A 63 -0.98 15.72 10.34
N PRO A 64 -1.80 16.79 10.25
CA PRO A 64 -3.22 16.67 9.96
C PRO A 64 -3.49 15.87 8.68
N ARG A 65 -4.63 15.18 8.63
CA ARG A 65 -5.03 14.36 7.49
C ARG A 65 -6.40 14.74 6.97
N LYS A 66 -6.59 14.61 5.65
CA LYS A 66 -7.88 14.86 5.01
C LYS A 66 -8.83 13.68 5.16
N SER A 67 -10.07 14.00 5.46
CA SER A 67 -11.24 13.13 5.43
C SER A 67 -12.26 13.76 4.48
N GLY A 68 -12.21 13.38 3.20
CA GLY A 68 -12.88 14.12 2.13
C GLY A 68 -12.38 15.57 2.06
N GLU A 69 -13.28 16.54 2.15
CA GLU A 69 -12.95 17.98 2.16
C GLU A 69 -12.56 18.51 3.55
N ARG A 70 -12.80 17.73 4.62
CA ARG A 70 -12.47 18.13 6.00
C ARG A 70 -11.02 17.79 6.32
N THR A 71 -10.32 18.70 6.99
CA THR A 71 -9.02 18.41 7.62
C THR A 71 -9.25 17.97 9.06
N ILE A 72 -8.74 16.79 9.42
CA ILE A 72 -8.70 16.27 10.79
C ILE A 72 -7.35 16.65 11.38
N ASP A 73 -7.39 17.50 12.40
CA ASP A 73 -6.19 17.92 13.13
C ASP A 73 -5.72 16.81 14.06
N VAL A 74 -4.41 16.75 14.30
CA VAL A 74 -3.77 15.81 15.21
C VAL A 74 -4.30 15.97 16.64
N ALA A 75 -4.63 17.20 17.04
CA ALA A 75 -5.17 17.55 18.35
C ALA A 75 -6.68 17.28 18.50
N THR A 76 -7.36 16.75 17.47
CA THR A 76 -8.78 16.34 17.60
C THR A 76 -8.88 15.29 18.72
N GLU A 77 -9.83 15.45 19.64
CA GLU A 77 -9.97 14.57 20.81
C GLU A 77 -10.38 13.14 20.42
N ASP A 78 -11.30 13.03 19.44
CA ASP A 78 -11.77 11.76 18.93
C ASP A 78 -10.63 10.96 18.30
N PHE A 79 -10.49 9.71 18.73
CA PHE A 79 -9.57 8.77 18.13
C PHE A 79 -9.94 8.52 16.67
N SER A 80 -8.92 8.58 15.82
CA SER A 80 -9.04 8.13 14.44
C SER A 80 -7.72 7.54 13.95
N GLY A 81 -7.83 6.57 13.05
CA GLY A 81 -6.69 6.02 12.34
C GLY A 81 -7.11 5.20 11.14
N PHE A 82 -6.14 4.86 10.30
CA PHE A 82 -6.37 4.02 9.13
C PHE A 82 -5.41 2.84 9.11
N ILE A 83 -5.89 1.74 8.55
CA ILE A 83 -5.10 0.52 8.36
C ILE A 83 -4.23 0.72 7.13
N PHE A 84 -2.91 0.66 7.30
CA PHE A 84 -1.97 0.82 6.18
C PHE A 84 -1.30 -0.48 5.75
N LYS A 85 -1.35 -1.50 6.61
CA LYS A 85 -0.79 -2.81 6.33
C LYS A 85 -1.60 -3.87 7.04
N ILE A 86 -1.75 -5.03 6.40
CA ILE A 86 -2.32 -6.22 7.01
C ILE A 86 -1.32 -7.36 6.80
N GLN A 87 -1.14 -8.18 7.82
CA GLN A 87 -0.28 -9.35 7.73
C GLN A 87 -0.99 -10.56 8.31
N THR A 88 -1.07 -11.64 7.54
CA THR A 88 -1.66 -12.90 7.97
C THR A 88 -0.57 -13.87 8.42
N ASN A 89 -0.98 -14.82 9.26
CA ASN A 89 -0.19 -15.99 9.62
C ASN A 89 1.15 -15.67 10.32
N MET A 90 1.15 -14.59 11.11
CA MET A 90 2.28 -14.21 11.95
C MET A 90 2.57 -15.22 13.09
N ASN A 91 1.61 -16.09 13.41
CA ASN A 91 1.80 -17.21 14.32
C ASN A 91 1.32 -18.51 13.61
N PRO A 92 2.22 -19.46 13.31
CA PRO A 92 1.86 -20.71 12.64
C PRO A 92 0.77 -21.52 13.36
N LEU A 93 0.67 -21.39 14.68
CA LEU A 93 -0.26 -22.15 15.52
C LEU A 93 -1.67 -21.56 15.54
N HIS A 94 -1.79 -20.24 15.49
CA HIS A 94 -3.06 -19.54 15.66
C HIS A 94 -3.58 -18.87 14.37
N ARG A 95 -2.76 -18.78 13.32
CA ARG A 95 -3.07 -18.18 12.02
C ARG A 95 -3.71 -16.79 12.16
N ASP A 96 -3.17 -15.99 13.07
CA ASP A 96 -3.70 -14.67 13.36
C ASP A 96 -3.47 -13.72 12.18
N ARG A 97 -4.49 -12.93 11.86
CA ARG A 97 -4.40 -11.77 10.97
C ARG A 97 -4.20 -10.53 11.83
N ILE A 98 -3.15 -9.77 11.58
CA ILE A 98 -2.85 -8.53 12.30
C ILE A 98 -3.08 -7.37 11.33
N ALA A 99 -3.88 -6.40 11.75
CA ALA A 99 -4.01 -5.11 11.07
C ALA A 99 -3.09 -4.09 11.74
N PHE A 100 -2.30 -3.39 10.94
CA PHE A 100 -1.46 -2.28 11.36
C PHE A 100 -2.16 -0.98 11.05
N LEU A 101 -2.47 -0.25 12.11
CA LEU A 101 -3.15 1.03 12.07
C LEU A 101 -2.19 2.15 12.44
N ARG A 102 -2.22 3.23 11.66
CA ARG A 102 -1.56 4.49 12.01
C ARG A 102 -2.56 5.39 12.72
N VAL A 103 -2.25 5.80 13.94
CA VAL A 103 -3.05 6.76 14.69
C VAL A 103 -2.87 8.14 14.07
N CYS A 104 -3.99 8.83 13.83
CA CYS A 104 -4.05 10.10 13.11
C CYS A 104 -4.52 11.26 14.00
N SER A 105 -5.47 11.00 14.90
CA SER A 105 -5.93 11.95 15.91
C SER A 105 -6.38 11.24 17.18
N GLY A 106 -6.58 12.01 18.24
CA GLY A 106 -7.06 11.52 19.52
C GLY A 106 -6.10 10.56 20.19
N LYS A 107 -6.61 9.80 21.15
CA LYS A 107 -5.83 8.84 21.93
C LYS A 107 -6.44 7.46 21.82
N PHE A 108 -5.63 6.49 21.43
CA PHE A 108 -6.01 5.09 21.48
C PHE A 108 -5.99 4.61 22.93
N PHE A 109 -6.99 3.83 23.32
CA PHE A 109 -6.98 3.04 24.54
C PHE A 109 -7.28 1.59 24.23
N ARG A 110 -6.60 0.68 24.91
CA ARG A 110 -6.90 -0.75 24.80
C ARG A 110 -8.36 -1.01 25.10
N ASP A 111 -8.97 -1.90 24.33
CA ASP A 111 -10.35 -2.28 24.47
C ASP A 111 -11.30 -1.08 24.32
N MET A 112 -10.97 -0.07 23.50
CA MET A 112 -11.95 0.97 23.15
C MET A 112 -12.96 0.50 22.10
N ASP A 113 -14.19 1.03 22.18
CA ASP A 113 -15.21 0.86 21.14
C ASP A 113 -15.06 1.94 20.08
N VAL A 114 -15.00 1.52 18.82
CA VAL A 114 -14.81 2.40 17.66
C VAL A 114 -15.66 1.91 16.49
N TYR A 115 -15.84 2.76 15.49
CA TYR A 115 -16.55 2.40 14.27
C TYR A 115 -15.56 1.99 13.18
N HIS A 116 -15.84 0.88 12.52
CA HIS A 116 -15.28 0.57 11.21
C HIS A 116 -16.09 1.32 10.15
N THR A 117 -15.61 2.49 9.73
CA THR A 117 -16.42 3.48 9.01
C THR A 117 -16.96 2.94 7.69
N ARG A 118 -16.18 2.16 6.95
CA ARG A 118 -16.62 1.50 5.70
C ARG A 118 -17.84 0.60 5.89
N THR A 119 -17.92 -0.15 6.99
CA THR A 119 -19.02 -1.09 7.24
C THR A 119 -20.11 -0.52 8.14
N GLY A 120 -19.87 0.63 8.78
CA GLY A 120 -20.74 1.23 9.78
C GLY A 120 -20.82 0.43 11.09
N LYS A 121 -20.05 -0.65 11.24
CA LYS A 121 -20.14 -1.54 12.41
C LYS A 121 -19.29 -0.99 13.55
N LYS A 122 -19.84 -1.04 14.76
CA LYS A 122 -19.04 -0.91 16.00
C LYS A 122 -18.18 -2.15 16.19
N ILE A 123 -16.94 -1.91 16.56
CA ILE A 123 -15.92 -2.92 16.83
C ILE A 123 -15.20 -2.54 18.13
N ARG A 124 -14.72 -3.56 18.83
CA ARG A 124 -13.86 -3.41 20.01
C ARG A 124 -12.45 -3.80 19.60
N ILE A 125 -11.47 -2.93 19.80
CA ILE A 125 -10.06 -3.25 19.51
C ILE A 125 -9.47 -3.98 20.71
N THR A 126 -9.47 -5.31 20.66
CA THR A 126 -8.92 -6.18 21.72
C THR A 126 -7.48 -6.57 21.40
N GLY A 127 -6.58 -6.47 22.39
CA GLY A 127 -5.21 -6.97 22.25
C GLY A 127 -4.33 -6.20 21.25
N SER A 128 -4.09 -4.92 21.54
CA SER A 128 -3.16 -4.07 20.81
C SER A 128 -1.70 -4.36 21.18
N HIS A 129 -0.86 -4.52 20.16
CA HIS A 129 0.57 -4.66 20.26
C HIS A 129 1.28 -3.59 19.45
N THR A 130 2.32 -2.96 20.00
CA THR A 130 3.31 -2.23 19.19
C THR A 130 4.36 -3.23 18.74
N LEU A 131 4.82 -3.08 17.50
CA LEU A 131 6.00 -3.78 17.05
C LEU A 131 7.20 -2.86 17.26
N LEU A 132 7.97 -3.14 18.31
CA LEU A 132 9.27 -2.50 18.53
C LEU A 132 10.34 -3.57 18.30
N GLY A 133 10.88 -3.61 17.07
CA GLY A 133 11.84 -4.64 16.67
C GLY A 133 11.21 -6.04 16.58
N GLN A 134 11.76 -7.03 17.31
CA GLN A 134 11.30 -8.42 17.29
C GLN A 134 10.30 -8.77 18.40
N SER A 135 10.09 -7.90 19.40
CA SER A 135 9.18 -8.13 20.52
C SER A 135 7.79 -7.53 20.26
N ARG A 136 6.77 -8.24 20.74
CA ARG A 136 5.40 -7.73 20.84
C ARG A 136 5.17 -7.24 22.26
N GLU A 137 5.05 -5.94 22.42
CA GLU A 137 4.66 -5.36 23.71
C GLU A 137 3.18 -5.02 23.67
N THR A 138 2.49 -5.28 24.77
CA THR A 138 1.06 -4.93 24.86
C THR A 138 0.95 -3.44 25.09
N VAL A 139 0.15 -2.77 24.27
CA VAL A 139 -0.01 -1.31 24.31
C VAL A 139 -1.31 -0.98 25.00
N ASP A 140 -1.23 -0.20 26.07
CA ASP A 140 -2.39 0.34 26.79
C ASP A 140 -2.94 1.59 26.11
N GLU A 141 -2.03 2.43 25.61
CA GLU A 141 -2.35 3.71 24.99
C GLU A 141 -1.41 4.03 23.83
N ALA A 142 -1.91 4.77 22.83
CA ALA A 142 -1.12 5.26 21.71
C ALA A 142 -1.59 6.65 21.24
N TYR A 143 -0.66 7.42 20.68
CA TYR A 143 -0.86 8.81 20.28
C TYR A 143 -0.76 8.97 18.76
N PRO A 144 -1.21 10.09 18.19
CA PRO A 144 -1.03 10.35 16.77
C PRO A 144 0.45 10.26 16.39
N GLY A 145 0.76 9.51 15.34
CA GLY A 145 2.15 9.12 15.10
C GLY A 145 2.42 7.64 15.31
N ASP A 146 1.76 7.04 16.27
CA ASP A 146 2.04 5.66 16.62
C ASP A 146 1.43 4.68 15.63
N ILE A 147 2.06 3.51 15.56
CA ILE A 147 1.58 2.36 14.81
C ILE A 147 1.16 1.29 15.81
N ILE A 148 -0.13 0.94 15.78
CA ILE A 148 -0.67 -0.16 16.59
C ILE A 148 -0.98 -1.34 15.68
N GLY A 149 -0.63 -2.54 16.13
CA GLY A 149 -1.03 -3.80 15.53
C GLY A 149 -2.07 -4.48 16.41
N PHE A 150 -3.18 -4.94 15.84
CA PHE A 150 -4.17 -5.72 16.60
C PHE A 150 -4.67 -6.91 15.78
N ALA A 151 -5.02 -7.98 16.49
CA ALA A 151 -5.55 -9.18 15.87
C ALA A 151 -6.98 -8.92 15.38
N VAL A 152 -7.26 -9.31 14.13
CA VAL A 152 -8.56 -9.07 13.51
C VAL A 152 -9.25 -10.37 13.13
N LYS A 153 -10.52 -10.48 13.53
CA LYS A 153 -11.46 -11.50 13.05
C LYS A 153 -12.38 -10.98 11.95
N SER A 154 -12.49 -9.65 11.84
CA SER A 154 -13.35 -8.96 10.87
C SER A 154 -12.61 -8.72 9.54
N ASP A 155 -13.38 -8.53 8.46
CA ASP A 155 -12.86 -8.22 7.12
C ASP A 155 -12.38 -6.77 7.01
N PHE A 156 -11.23 -6.47 7.61
CA PHE A 156 -10.50 -5.23 7.37
C PHE A 156 -9.70 -5.31 6.07
N ARG A 157 -9.49 -4.14 5.47
CA ARG A 157 -8.68 -3.96 4.26
C ARG A 157 -7.71 -2.81 4.46
N VAL A 158 -6.62 -2.80 3.68
CA VAL A 158 -5.72 -1.65 3.63
C VAL A 158 -6.51 -0.44 3.13
N GLY A 159 -6.35 0.69 3.83
CA GLY A 159 -7.11 1.93 3.63
C GLY A 159 -8.36 2.06 4.50
N ASP A 160 -8.81 1.00 5.18
CA ASP A 160 -9.98 1.11 6.07
C ASP A 160 -9.70 2.08 7.22
N THR A 161 -10.65 2.96 7.50
CA THR A 161 -10.62 3.89 8.64
C THR A 161 -11.36 3.32 9.84
N ILE A 162 -10.79 3.56 11.02
CA ILE A 162 -11.38 3.26 12.31
C ILE A 162 -11.40 4.55 13.12
N SER A 163 -12.55 4.93 13.66
CA SER A 163 -12.68 6.15 14.45
C SER A 163 -13.84 6.09 15.45
N GLU A 164 -13.77 6.90 16.50
CA GLU A 164 -14.89 7.17 17.40
C GLU A 164 -16.01 7.98 16.70
N ASP A 165 -15.64 8.87 15.77
CA ASP A 165 -16.57 9.58 14.89
C ASP A 165 -16.74 8.79 13.56
N PRO A 166 -17.91 8.19 13.31
CA PRO A 166 -18.15 7.40 12.09
C PRO A 166 -18.13 8.24 10.80
N SER A 167 -18.16 9.58 10.90
CA SER A 167 -18.06 10.47 9.74
C SER A 167 -16.62 10.65 9.23
N ILE A 168 -15.61 10.26 10.02
CA ILE A 168 -14.20 10.35 9.63
C ILE A 168 -13.85 9.17 8.73
N VAL A 169 -13.47 9.48 7.49
CA VAL A 169 -13.02 8.51 6.49
C VAL A 169 -11.75 9.06 5.84
N PHE A 170 -10.60 8.51 6.20
CA PHE A 170 -9.35 8.87 5.55
C PHE A 170 -9.29 8.32 4.15
N ASN A 171 -8.66 9.08 3.26
CA ASN A 171 -8.45 8.68 1.88
C ASN A 171 -7.64 7.37 1.83
N ALA A 172 -8.01 6.51 0.88
CA ALA A 172 -7.31 5.26 0.69
C ALA A 172 -5.85 5.51 0.30
N ILE A 173 -4.95 4.64 0.74
CA ILE A 173 -3.58 4.63 0.22
C ILE A 173 -3.66 4.45 -1.30
N PRO A 174 -3.00 5.33 -2.09
CA PRO A 174 -3.09 5.26 -3.54
C PRO A 174 -2.68 3.86 -4.00
N ARG A 175 -3.58 3.22 -4.75
CA ARG A 175 -3.26 1.97 -5.46
C ARG A 175 -2.55 2.34 -6.75
N PHE A 176 -1.35 1.80 -6.93
CA PHE A 176 -0.60 1.95 -8.17
C PHE A 176 -1.12 0.97 -9.22
N ALA A 177 -1.18 1.40 -10.49
CA ALA A 177 -1.50 0.48 -11.58
C ALA A 177 -0.44 -0.63 -11.63
N PRO A 178 -0.84 -1.91 -11.72
CA PRO A 178 0.10 -2.99 -11.98
C PRO A 178 0.74 -2.89 -13.36
N GLU A 179 1.98 -3.38 -13.48
CA GLU A 179 2.75 -3.43 -14.73
C GLU A 179 3.00 -4.87 -15.21
N CYS A 180 2.85 -5.83 -14.31
CA CYS A 180 2.95 -7.26 -14.59
C CYS A 180 1.62 -7.93 -14.31
N PHE A 181 1.26 -8.91 -15.12
CA PHE A 181 0.01 -9.65 -15.01
C PHE A 181 0.25 -11.14 -15.12
N ALA A 182 -0.42 -11.92 -14.29
CA ALA A 182 -0.27 -13.37 -14.28
C ALA A 182 -1.56 -14.07 -13.82
N GLN A 183 -1.64 -15.36 -14.09
CA GLN A 183 -2.58 -16.27 -13.46
C GLN A 183 -1.82 -17.26 -12.58
N ILE A 184 -2.42 -17.62 -11.46
CA ILE A 184 -1.88 -18.62 -10.54
C ILE A 184 -2.83 -19.80 -10.45
N TYR A 185 -2.27 -21.01 -10.44
CA TYR A 185 -3.03 -22.24 -10.38
C TYR A 185 -2.35 -23.26 -9.51
N ASN A 186 -3.19 -24.15 -8.98
CA ASN A 186 -2.74 -25.27 -8.18
C ASN A 186 -2.41 -26.47 -9.10
N PRO A 187 -1.17 -26.98 -9.09
CA PRO A 187 -0.77 -28.08 -9.95
C PRO A 187 -1.27 -29.45 -9.43
N SER A 188 -1.74 -29.54 -8.18
CA SER A 188 -2.10 -30.81 -7.54
C SER A 188 -3.46 -30.75 -6.85
N PRO A 189 -4.51 -31.40 -7.39
CA PRO A 189 -5.86 -31.36 -6.82
C PRO A 189 -5.95 -31.72 -5.33
N ALA A 190 -5.06 -32.60 -4.84
CA ALA A 190 -4.99 -32.98 -3.43
C ALA A 190 -4.67 -31.80 -2.49
N LYS A 191 -3.96 -30.78 -2.99
CA LYS A 191 -3.59 -29.56 -2.25
C LYS A 191 -4.45 -28.36 -2.63
N TYR A 192 -5.58 -28.55 -3.32
CA TYR A 192 -6.44 -27.44 -3.73
C TYR A 192 -7.06 -26.68 -2.57
N LYS A 193 -7.54 -27.38 -1.53
CA LYS A 193 -8.11 -26.73 -0.32
C LYS A 193 -7.10 -25.82 0.39
N PRO A 194 -5.88 -26.26 0.75
CA PRO A 194 -4.88 -25.38 1.36
C PRO A 194 -4.41 -24.28 0.40
N PHE A 195 -4.28 -24.55 -0.90
CA PHE A 195 -3.98 -23.53 -1.91
C PHE A 195 -5.02 -22.41 -1.91
N ARG A 196 -6.31 -22.76 -2.04
CA ARG A 196 -7.41 -21.77 -2.11
C ARG A 196 -7.45 -20.91 -0.84
N LYS A 197 -7.32 -21.55 0.33
CA LYS A 197 -7.28 -20.84 1.63
C LYS A 197 -6.06 -19.93 1.74
N GLY A 198 -4.88 -20.42 1.38
CA GLY A 198 -3.65 -19.63 1.43
C GLY A 198 -3.68 -18.46 0.47
N LEU A 199 -4.19 -18.67 -0.74
CA LEU A 199 -4.32 -17.62 -1.74
C LEU A 199 -5.29 -16.54 -1.24
N GLU A 200 -6.48 -16.91 -0.76
CA GLU A 200 -7.44 -15.97 -0.16
C GLU A 200 -6.81 -15.13 0.96
N HIS A 201 -6.05 -15.76 1.86
CA HIS A 201 -5.39 -15.08 2.97
C HIS A 201 -4.29 -14.10 2.49
N LEU A 202 -3.42 -14.53 1.58
CA LEU A 202 -2.29 -13.73 1.11
C LEU A 202 -2.73 -12.59 0.18
N LEU A 203 -3.81 -12.80 -0.59
CA LEU A 203 -4.42 -11.72 -1.38
C LEU A 203 -5.02 -10.65 -0.46
N ALA A 204 -5.56 -11.03 0.70
CA ALA A 204 -6.06 -10.08 1.70
C ALA A 204 -4.97 -9.25 2.41
N GLU A 205 -3.69 -9.51 2.13
CA GLU A 205 -2.54 -8.68 2.51
C GLU A 205 -2.15 -7.67 1.42
N ASP A 206 -2.86 -7.61 0.28
CA ASP A 206 -2.55 -6.75 -0.88
C ASP A 206 -1.12 -6.99 -1.45
N ILE A 207 -0.55 -8.20 -1.31
CA ILE A 207 0.76 -8.56 -1.90
C ILE A 207 0.72 -8.40 -3.43
N VAL A 208 -0.41 -8.75 -4.03
CA VAL A 208 -0.75 -8.53 -5.45
C VAL A 208 -2.20 -8.10 -5.54
N GLN A 209 -2.54 -7.37 -6.61
CA GLN A 209 -3.92 -6.96 -6.88
C GLN A 209 -4.69 -8.04 -7.62
N VAL A 210 -5.97 -8.21 -7.29
CA VAL A 210 -6.84 -9.21 -7.90
C VAL A 210 -7.82 -8.55 -8.86
N PHE A 211 -7.97 -9.17 -10.03
CA PHE A 211 -8.92 -8.78 -11.04
C PHE A 211 -9.72 -9.99 -11.51
N SER A 212 -10.96 -9.73 -11.92
CA SER A 212 -11.89 -10.71 -12.45
C SER A 212 -12.23 -10.37 -13.90
N TRP A 213 -12.06 -11.33 -14.81
CA TRP A 213 -12.50 -11.17 -16.18
C TRP A 213 -14.02 -11.03 -16.23
N ILE A 214 -14.57 -10.14 -17.09
CA ILE A 214 -16.03 -10.00 -17.21
C ILE A 214 -16.67 -11.24 -17.85
N LYS A 215 -15.97 -11.90 -18.78
CA LYS A 215 -16.37 -13.18 -19.38
C LYS A 215 -15.24 -14.19 -19.19
N PRO A 216 -15.07 -14.76 -17.99
CA PRO A 216 -13.96 -15.68 -17.74
C PRO A 216 -14.16 -16.97 -18.52
N ALA A 217 -13.15 -17.40 -19.27
CA ALA A 217 -13.13 -18.75 -19.84
C ALA A 217 -13.12 -19.83 -18.73
N ASN A 218 -12.55 -19.50 -17.57
CA ASN A 218 -12.59 -20.32 -16.37
C ASN A 218 -12.92 -19.43 -15.15
N PRO A 219 -14.07 -19.61 -14.49
CA PRO A 219 -14.49 -18.77 -13.36
C PRO A 219 -13.58 -18.91 -12.13
N ASN A 220 -12.70 -19.92 -12.08
CA ASN A 220 -11.81 -20.18 -10.95
C ASN A 220 -10.39 -19.61 -11.12
N THR A 221 -10.09 -18.89 -12.21
CA THR A 221 -8.76 -18.28 -12.42
C THR A 221 -8.80 -16.76 -12.20
N ALA A 222 -8.18 -16.33 -11.11
CA ALA A 222 -7.99 -14.92 -10.80
C ALA A 222 -6.87 -14.33 -11.68
N LEU A 223 -7.10 -13.12 -12.22
CA LEU A 223 -6.04 -12.31 -12.82
C LEU A 223 -5.31 -11.58 -11.70
N LEU A 224 -4.00 -11.79 -11.60
CA LEU A 224 -3.15 -11.12 -10.61
C LEU A 224 -2.36 -10.00 -11.27
N GLY A 225 -2.43 -8.80 -10.73
CA GLY A 225 -1.58 -7.68 -11.10
C GLY A 225 -0.53 -7.39 -10.04
N ALA A 226 0.73 -7.21 -10.45
CA ALA A 226 1.82 -6.74 -9.60
C ALA A 226 2.52 -5.51 -10.20
N VAL A 227 3.10 -4.67 -9.35
CA VAL A 227 4.02 -3.61 -9.77
C VAL A 227 5.32 -4.23 -10.27
N GLY A 228 5.78 -5.33 -9.65
CA GLY A 228 6.96 -6.07 -10.08
C GLY A 228 6.86 -7.58 -9.88
N PRO A 229 7.63 -8.37 -10.64
CA PRO A 229 7.54 -9.84 -10.63
C PRO A 229 7.90 -10.48 -9.28
N LEU A 230 8.75 -9.82 -8.47
CA LEU A 230 9.12 -10.28 -7.12
C LEU A 230 7.89 -10.51 -6.23
N GLN A 231 6.81 -9.75 -6.40
CA GLN A 231 5.58 -9.93 -5.63
C GLN A 231 4.94 -11.30 -5.88
N TYR A 232 5.04 -11.84 -7.11
CA TYR A 232 4.60 -13.20 -7.41
C TYR A 232 5.48 -14.24 -6.75
N GLU A 233 6.80 -14.05 -6.77
CA GLU A 233 7.74 -14.96 -6.10
C GLU A 233 7.49 -15.04 -4.60
N VAL A 234 7.27 -13.88 -3.95
CA VAL A 234 6.88 -13.80 -2.54
C VAL A 234 5.55 -14.52 -2.29
N LEU A 235 4.56 -14.31 -3.16
CA LEU A 235 3.26 -15.01 -3.06
C LEU A 235 3.42 -16.52 -3.15
N GLN A 236 4.15 -17.03 -4.16
CA GLN A 236 4.38 -18.47 -4.34
C GLN A 236 5.19 -19.08 -3.19
N TYR A 237 6.23 -18.37 -2.73
CA TYR A 237 7.05 -18.78 -1.58
C TYR A 237 6.18 -18.91 -0.32
N ARG A 238 5.39 -17.88 0.02
CA ARG A 238 4.52 -17.91 1.20
C ARG A 238 3.44 -18.98 1.08
N LEU A 239 2.81 -19.17 -0.08
CA LEU A 239 1.87 -20.28 -0.31
C LEU A 239 2.49 -21.64 0.01
N ARG A 240 3.74 -21.85 -0.42
CA ARG A 240 4.46 -23.09 -0.17
C ARG A 240 4.83 -23.25 1.31
N GLU A 241 5.49 -22.26 1.91
CA GLU A 241 6.00 -22.35 3.28
C GLU A 241 4.89 -22.35 4.33
N GLU A 242 3.86 -21.51 4.15
CA GLU A 242 2.83 -21.31 5.16
C GLU A 242 1.64 -22.27 5.03
N TYR A 243 1.34 -22.70 3.80
CA TYR A 243 0.17 -23.53 3.51
C TYR A 243 0.52 -24.90 2.93
N GLY A 244 1.80 -25.19 2.71
CA GLY A 244 2.25 -26.45 2.08
C GLY A 244 1.64 -26.66 0.70
N ALA A 245 1.34 -25.55 0.00
CA ALA A 245 0.60 -25.53 -1.25
C ALA A 245 1.51 -25.05 -2.37
N GLU A 246 1.88 -25.98 -3.25
CA GLU A 246 2.55 -25.62 -4.49
C GLU A 246 1.61 -24.85 -5.42
N SER A 247 2.21 -24.00 -6.24
CA SER A 247 1.53 -23.18 -7.21
C SER A 247 2.36 -23.09 -8.49
N ARG A 248 1.69 -22.97 -9.63
CA ARG A 248 2.31 -22.62 -10.90
C ARG A 248 1.74 -21.28 -11.35
N LEU A 249 2.63 -20.46 -11.89
CA LEU A 249 2.33 -19.12 -12.37
C LEU A 249 2.42 -19.13 -13.90
N GLU A 250 1.46 -18.49 -14.56
CA GLU A 250 1.46 -18.23 -15.99
C GLU A 250 1.39 -16.72 -16.20
N THR A 251 2.48 -16.15 -16.72
CA THR A 251 2.53 -14.71 -17.03
C THR A 251 1.66 -14.41 -18.24
N LEU A 252 0.89 -13.34 -18.15
CA LEU A 252 0.02 -12.86 -19.21
C LEU A 252 0.67 -11.69 -19.97
N PRO A 253 0.28 -11.46 -21.23
CA PRO A 253 0.98 -10.50 -22.10
C PRO A 253 0.61 -9.04 -21.85
N TRP A 254 -0.32 -8.76 -20.92
CA TRP A 254 -0.74 -7.41 -20.57
C TRP A 254 0.41 -6.62 -19.94
N LYS A 255 0.49 -5.33 -20.27
CA LYS A 255 1.55 -4.41 -19.80
C LYS A 255 1.02 -3.16 -19.14
N VAL A 256 -0.19 -2.74 -19.51
CA VAL A 256 -0.77 -1.49 -19.04
C VAL A 256 -2.19 -1.75 -18.57
N LEU A 257 -2.58 -1.13 -17.46
CA LEU A 257 -3.94 -1.15 -16.94
C LEU A 257 -4.43 0.27 -16.68
N ARG A 258 -5.69 0.54 -17.02
CA ARG A 258 -6.38 1.80 -16.71
C ARG A 258 -7.78 1.54 -16.17
N TRP A 259 -8.18 2.29 -15.15
CA TRP A 259 -9.56 2.31 -14.66
C TRP A 259 -10.44 3.14 -15.59
N VAL A 260 -11.70 2.72 -15.72
CA VAL A 260 -12.72 3.38 -16.57
C VAL A 260 -13.86 3.91 -15.69
N GLU A 261 -14.43 5.05 -16.06
CA GLU A 261 -15.57 5.66 -15.35
C GLU A 261 -16.81 4.73 -15.29
N SER A 262 -17.44 4.69 -14.12
CA SER A 262 -18.65 3.92 -13.83
C SER A 262 -19.86 4.57 -14.52
N GLY A 263 -20.29 4.00 -15.65
CA GLY A 263 -21.49 4.46 -16.37
C GLY A 263 -21.68 3.84 -17.76
N LEU A 264 -20.59 3.35 -18.36
CA LEU A 264 -20.64 2.66 -19.67
C LEU A 264 -21.25 1.25 -19.53
N ASN A 265 -21.97 0.78 -20.54
CA ASN A 265 -22.63 -0.52 -20.48
C ASN A 265 -21.64 -1.67 -20.78
N ASP A 266 -21.67 -2.75 -19.99
CA ASP A 266 -20.73 -3.89 -20.17
C ASP A 266 -20.86 -4.54 -21.56
N SER A 267 -22.08 -4.55 -22.10
CA SER A 267 -22.41 -5.12 -23.40
C SER A 267 -21.90 -4.29 -24.57
N GLU A 268 -21.86 -2.96 -24.43
CA GLU A 268 -21.34 -2.03 -25.44
C GLU A 268 -19.82 -2.15 -25.53
N MET A 269 -19.16 -2.25 -24.38
CA MET A 269 -17.70 -2.30 -24.32
C MET A 269 -17.15 -3.68 -24.69
N GLY A 270 -17.71 -4.77 -24.14
CA GLY A 270 -17.12 -6.11 -24.25
C GLY A 270 -17.20 -6.79 -25.63
N ASN A 271 -18.04 -6.30 -26.56
CA ASN A 271 -18.17 -6.86 -27.91
C ASN A 271 -17.43 -6.05 -28.98
N SER A 272 -16.91 -4.87 -28.65
CA SER A 272 -16.29 -3.92 -29.58
C SER A 272 -14.82 -3.60 -29.24
N LEU A 273 -14.20 -4.32 -28.31
CA LEU A 273 -12.80 -4.03 -27.96
C LEU A 273 -11.87 -4.39 -29.13
N PRO A 274 -10.95 -3.48 -29.50
CA PRO A 274 -9.96 -3.77 -30.51
C PRO A 274 -8.97 -4.84 -30.02
N TYR A 275 -8.24 -5.43 -30.97
CA TYR A 275 -7.21 -6.42 -30.64
C TYR A 275 -6.17 -5.82 -29.67
N GLY A 276 -5.80 -6.61 -28.66
CA GLY A 276 -4.84 -6.20 -27.66
C GLY A 276 -5.41 -5.33 -26.52
N VAL A 277 -6.74 -5.24 -26.43
CA VAL A 277 -7.46 -4.66 -25.29
C VAL A 277 -8.35 -5.72 -24.65
N ALA A 278 -8.32 -5.81 -23.32
CA ALA A 278 -9.22 -6.69 -22.56
C ALA A 278 -9.88 -5.97 -21.40
N LEU A 279 -11.06 -6.46 -21.01
CA LEU A 279 -11.87 -5.86 -19.97
C LEU A 279 -11.98 -6.80 -18.76
N ALA A 280 -11.64 -6.26 -17.59
CA ALA A 280 -11.77 -6.91 -16.30
C ALA A 280 -12.42 -5.98 -15.28
N ARG A 281 -12.61 -6.49 -14.06
CA ARG A 281 -13.05 -5.75 -12.90
C ARG A 281 -12.08 -5.94 -11.76
N ASP A 282 -11.81 -4.89 -11.00
CA ASP A 282 -11.07 -5.00 -9.75
C ASP A 282 -11.92 -5.58 -8.61
N GLU A 283 -11.33 -5.72 -7.43
CA GLU A 283 -11.98 -6.25 -6.21
C GLU A 283 -13.20 -5.44 -5.73
N GLN A 284 -13.30 -4.17 -6.14
CA GLN A 284 -14.44 -3.30 -5.83
C GLN A 284 -15.49 -3.32 -6.94
N GLY A 285 -15.31 -4.16 -7.97
CA GLY A 285 -16.19 -4.26 -9.11
C GLY A 285 -16.04 -3.12 -10.12
N ARG A 286 -15.03 -2.26 -9.96
CA ARG A 286 -14.75 -1.16 -10.89
C ARG A 286 -14.12 -1.73 -12.16
N ARG A 287 -14.47 -1.16 -13.31
CA ARG A 287 -14.00 -1.62 -14.60
C ARG A 287 -12.56 -1.19 -14.84
N VAL A 288 -11.78 -2.10 -15.41
CA VAL A 288 -10.41 -1.84 -15.85
C VAL A 288 -10.21 -2.37 -17.26
N LEU A 289 -9.47 -1.62 -18.06
CA LEU A 289 -8.98 -2.06 -19.36
C LEU A 289 -7.51 -2.44 -19.23
N LEU A 290 -7.16 -3.57 -19.83
CA LEU A 290 -5.79 -4.06 -19.96
C LEU A 290 -5.35 -3.93 -21.41
N PHE A 291 -4.10 -3.51 -21.60
CA PHE A 291 -3.51 -3.28 -22.93
C PHE A 291 -2.19 -4.06 -23.04
N LEU A 292 -1.87 -4.55 -24.24
CA LEU A 292 -0.60 -5.24 -24.52
C LEU A 292 0.60 -4.27 -24.54
N SER A 293 0.38 -2.99 -24.78
CA SER A 293 1.43 -1.96 -24.79
C SER A 293 0.86 -0.55 -24.61
N GLU A 294 1.74 0.40 -24.26
CA GLU A 294 1.41 1.84 -24.20
C GLU A 294 0.97 2.39 -25.56
N TRP A 295 1.47 1.84 -26.67
CA TRP A 295 1.03 2.25 -28.01
C TRP A 295 -0.44 1.93 -28.26
N ILE A 296 -0.91 0.73 -27.88
CA ILE A 296 -2.33 0.36 -28.02
C ILE A 296 -3.20 1.23 -27.10
N LEU A 297 -2.72 1.55 -25.89
CA LEU A 297 -3.42 2.49 -25.01
C LEU A 297 -3.63 3.85 -25.71
N ASN A 298 -2.56 4.45 -26.24
CA ASN A 298 -2.64 5.76 -26.87
C ASN A 298 -3.58 5.75 -28.08
N HIS A 299 -3.45 4.73 -28.94
CA HIS A 299 -4.33 4.58 -30.10
C HIS A 299 -5.80 4.39 -29.70
N PHE A 300 -6.07 3.59 -28.67
CA PHE A 300 -7.42 3.43 -28.13
C PHE A 300 -8.00 4.76 -27.63
N GLN A 301 -7.20 5.61 -26.99
CA GLN A 301 -7.66 6.93 -26.54
C GLN A 301 -7.95 7.90 -27.69
N GLU A 302 -7.21 7.79 -28.81
CA GLU A 302 -7.46 8.57 -30.02
C GLU A 302 -8.77 8.15 -30.70
N ASP A 303 -9.00 6.84 -30.84
CA ASP A 303 -10.19 6.28 -31.49
C ASP A 303 -11.46 6.41 -30.62
N HIS A 304 -11.29 6.44 -29.31
CA HIS A 304 -12.37 6.46 -28.33
C HIS A 304 -12.20 7.60 -27.30
N PRO A 305 -12.25 8.87 -27.73
CA PRO A 305 -11.99 10.01 -26.84
C PRO A 305 -13.00 10.16 -25.71
N ASP A 306 -14.19 9.57 -25.85
CA ASP A 306 -15.23 9.55 -24.82
C ASP A 306 -14.86 8.66 -23.61
N PHE A 307 -13.88 7.76 -23.77
CA PHE A 307 -13.43 6.88 -22.70
C PHE A 307 -12.38 7.58 -21.83
N LYS A 308 -12.83 8.01 -20.65
CA LYS A 308 -11.91 8.55 -19.63
C LYS A 308 -11.19 7.41 -18.92
N LEU A 309 -9.89 7.33 -19.16
CA LEU A 309 -8.98 6.34 -18.59
C LEU A 309 -8.16 6.95 -17.45
N PHE A 310 -8.03 6.23 -16.35
CA PHE A 310 -7.30 6.69 -15.16
C PHE A 310 -6.18 5.72 -14.75
N VAL A 311 -5.06 6.27 -14.31
CA VAL A 311 -3.88 5.51 -13.80
C VAL A 311 -4.12 4.95 -12.39
N SER A 312 -5.06 5.54 -11.66
CA SER A 312 -5.51 5.04 -10.35
C SER A 312 -7.03 5.11 -10.30
N PRO A 313 -7.68 4.26 -9.50
CA PRO A 313 -9.11 4.36 -9.33
C PRO A 313 -9.45 5.70 -8.70
N ARG A 314 -10.35 6.46 -9.33
CA ARG A 314 -10.97 7.60 -8.65
C ARG A 314 -11.77 7.07 -7.48
N GLU A 315 -11.63 7.69 -6.32
CA GLU A 315 -12.59 7.49 -5.24
C GLU A 315 -13.97 7.80 -5.83
N ASN A 316 -14.92 6.87 -5.68
CA ASN A 316 -16.30 7.18 -5.94
C ASN A 316 -16.58 8.41 -5.09
N ARG A 317 -16.76 9.58 -5.72
CA ARG A 317 -17.46 10.68 -5.08
C ARG A 317 -18.76 10.05 -4.65
N ILE A 318 -18.93 9.83 -3.35
CA ILE A 318 -20.22 9.47 -2.80
C ILE A 318 -21.10 10.65 -3.21
N SER A 319 -21.91 10.44 -4.25
CA SER A 319 -22.93 11.39 -4.64
C SER A 319 -23.81 11.55 -3.41
N SER A 320 -23.79 12.77 -2.88
CA SER A 320 -24.73 13.31 -1.91
C SER A 320 -26.15 12.81 -2.13
#